data_AF-A0AAE6EJE9-F1
#
_entry.id   AF-A0AAE6EJE9-F1
#
_cell.length_a   1.000
_cell.length_b   1.000
_cell.length_c   1.000
_cell.angle_alpha   90.00
_cell.angle_beta   90.00
_cell.angle_gamma   90.00
#
_symmetry.space_group_name_H-M   'P 1'
#
loop_
_entity.id
_entity.type
_entity.pdbx_description
1 polymer ?
#
loop_
_entity_poly.entity_id
_entity_poly.type
_entity_poly.pdbx_seq_one_letter_code
_entity_poly.pdbx_strand_id
1 'polypeptide(L)'
;MLKNIYAWTMALAARKTAVWWLAIVAFVESSVFVVPADVLFLPMVLAKPKKAMFYAFVATVASVLGGIAGWFLGHYAFESIARPILEFYGKLDSFEHLKNSVDYETIVLLLVTSGLAHLPPIKVVTILSGAANISLGLFILSAVVTRGARFFILAGLLQRYGDSVRHFIEKRLGVITAAAAAALIAVYAVYVFVR
;
A
#
# COMPACT_ATOMS: atom_id res chain seq x y z
N MET A 1 -24.51 -20.22 -9.22
CA MET A 1 -23.14 -20.44 -8.69
C MET A 1 -22.53 -19.21 -8.03
N LEU A 2 -22.41 -18.05 -8.70
CA LEU A 2 -21.80 -16.83 -8.12
C LEU A 2 -22.46 -16.36 -6.80
N LYS A 3 -23.80 -16.43 -6.67
CA LYS A 3 -24.49 -16.06 -5.42
C LYS A 3 -24.14 -16.97 -4.23
N ASN A 4 -23.90 -18.26 -4.46
CA ASN A 4 -23.53 -19.21 -3.40
C ASN A 4 -22.07 -19.04 -2.98
N ILE A 5 -21.17 -18.80 -3.94
CA ILE A 5 -19.78 -18.46 -3.65
C ILE A 5 -19.73 -17.15 -2.88
N TYR A 6 -20.48 -16.13 -3.31
CA TYR A 6 -20.60 -14.87 -2.62
C TYR A 6 -21.13 -15.02 -1.19
N ALA A 7 -22.22 -15.77 -0.99
CA ALA A 7 -22.76 -16.05 0.34
C ALA A 7 -21.77 -16.83 1.21
N TRP A 8 -21.00 -17.75 0.62
CA TRP A 8 -19.96 -18.50 1.30
C TRP A 8 -18.78 -17.61 1.72
N THR A 9 -18.31 -16.71 0.84
CA THR A 9 -17.28 -15.71 1.16
C THR A 9 -17.75 -14.76 2.26
N MET A 10 -19.01 -14.32 2.21
CA MET A 10 -19.62 -13.48 3.25
C MET A 10 -19.72 -14.23 4.59
N ALA A 11 -20.07 -15.51 4.58
CA ALA A 11 -20.11 -16.35 5.77
C ALA A 11 -18.72 -16.58 6.37
N LEU A 12 -17.68 -16.73 5.53
CA LEU A 12 -16.28 -16.83 5.94
C LEU A 12 -15.80 -15.51 6.55
N ALA A 13 -16.09 -14.38 5.89
CA ALA A 13 -15.78 -13.02 6.33
C ALA A 13 -16.45 -12.66 7.67
N ALA A 14 -17.61 -13.25 7.98
CA ALA A 14 -18.32 -13.02 9.23
C ALA A 14 -17.69 -13.75 10.44
N ARG A 15 -16.77 -14.71 10.24
CA ARG A 15 -16.14 -15.48 11.33
C ARG A 15 -15.11 -14.64 12.09
N LYS A 16 -14.88 -14.97 13.37
CA LYS A 16 -13.82 -14.34 14.18
C LYS A 16 -12.42 -14.56 13.59
N THR A 17 -12.22 -15.68 12.90
CA THR A 17 -10.96 -16.03 12.19
C THR A 17 -10.69 -15.17 10.96
N ALA A 18 -11.71 -14.50 10.39
CA ALA A 18 -11.52 -13.64 9.22
C ALA A 18 -10.59 -12.44 9.51
N VAL A 19 -10.54 -11.98 10.76
CA VAL A 19 -9.62 -10.91 11.19
C VAL A 19 -8.17 -11.36 11.10
N TRP A 20 -7.88 -12.61 11.47
CA TRP A 20 -6.55 -13.18 11.34
C TRP A 20 -6.14 -13.34 9.89
N TRP A 21 -7.06 -13.80 9.03
CA TRP A 21 -6.82 -13.86 7.59
C TRP A 21 -6.62 -12.48 6.97
N LEU A 22 -7.36 -11.45 7.41
CA LEU A 22 -7.15 -10.07 6.99
C LEU A 22 -5.76 -9.58 7.36
N ALA A 23 -5.30 -9.86 8.59
CA ALA A 23 -3.96 -9.49 9.02
C ALA A 23 -2.88 -10.22 8.21
N ILE A 24 -3.01 -11.54 8.02
CA ILE A 24 -2.04 -12.33 7.24
C ILE A 24 -2.00 -11.85 5.79
N VAL A 25 -3.16 -11.68 5.14
CA VAL A 25 -3.22 -11.24 3.75
C VAL A 25 -2.68 -9.83 3.61
N ALA A 26 -3.02 -8.88 4.51
CA ALA A 26 -2.46 -7.53 4.46
C ALA A 26 -0.94 -7.49 4.69
N PHE A 27 -0.43 -8.35 5.57
CA PHE A 27 1.01 -8.50 5.81
C PHE A 27 1.72 -9.09 4.58
N VAL A 28 1.20 -10.19 4.03
CA VAL A 28 1.78 -10.89 2.87
C VAL A 28 1.67 -10.03 1.60
N GLU A 29 0.53 -9.36 1.40
CA GLU A 29 0.34 -8.41 0.29
C GLU A 29 1.43 -7.35 0.32
N SER A 30 1.68 -6.78 1.51
CA SER A 30 2.68 -5.74 1.67
C SER A 30 4.13 -6.21 1.59
N SER A 31 4.40 -7.48 1.87
CA SER A 31 5.77 -8.01 1.94
C SER A 31 6.19 -8.73 0.66
N VAL A 32 5.41 -9.69 0.15
CA VAL A 32 5.90 -10.65 -0.87
C VAL A 32 4.89 -10.97 -1.99
N PHE A 33 3.84 -10.16 -2.16
CA PHE A 33 2.94 -10.26 -3.31
C PHE A 33 1.99 -11.48 -3.33
N VAL A 34 0.92 -11.42 -2.54
CA VAL A 34 -0.28 -12.26 -2.73
C VAL A 34 -1.53 -11.39 -2.53
N VAL A 35 -2.60 -11.69 -3.28
CA VAL A 35 -4.00 -11.15 -3.31
C VAL A 35 -4.27 -9.83 -2.56
N PRO A 36 -4.87 -8.79 -3.17
CA PRO A 36 -5.15 -7.52 -2.50
C PRO A 36 -5.98 -7.71 -1.22
N ALA A 37 -5.54 -7.15 -0.09
CA ALA A 37 -6.26 -7.26 1.19
C ALA A 37 -7.66 -6.66 1.11
N ASP A 38 -7.88 -5.73 0.17
CA ASP A 38 -9.19 -5.14 -0.14
C ASP A 38 -10.25 -6.20 -0.44
N VAL A 39 -9.86 -7.31 -1.12
CA VAL A 39 -10.78 -8.40 -1.50
C VAL A 39 -11.40 -9.05 -0.27
N LEU A 40 -10.68 -9.12 0.84
CA LEU A 40 -11.18 -9.67 2.11
C LEU A 40 -11.76 -8.57 3.01
N PHE A 41 -11.16 -7.39 2.99
CA PHE A 41 -11.59 -6.25 3.80
C PHE A 41 -13.01 -5.76 3.45
N LEU A 42 -13.31 -5.56 2.17
CA LEU A 42 -14.62 -5.11 1.67
C LEU A 42 -15.79 -5.97 2.18
N PRO A 43 -15.82 -7.30 1.96
CA PRO A 43 -16.93 -8.14 2.43
C PRO A 43 -17.02 -8.20 3.96
N MET A 44 -15.90 -8.10 4.69
CA MET A 44 -15.91 -8.06 6.16
C MET A 44 -16.59 -6.79 6.69
N VAL A 45 -16.26 -5.63 6.09
CA VAL A 45 -16.88 -4.35 6.47
C VAL A 45 -18.37 -4.35 6.13
N LEU A 46 -18.77 -4.87 4.97
CA LEU A 46 -20.18 -4.98 4.58
C LEU A 46 -20.96 -5.95 5.48
N ALA A 47 -20.36 -7.08 5.86
CA ALA A 47 -21.00 -8.02 6.78
C ALA A 47 -21.20 -7.44 8.19
N LYS A 48 -20.24 -6.63 8.67
CA LYS A 48 -20.25 -6.05 10.02
C LYS A 48 -19.79 -4.59 10.02
N PRO A 49 -20.63 -3.64 9.54
CA PRO A 49 -20.24 -2.24 9.39
C PRO A 49 -19.91 -1.57 10.73
N LYS A 50 -20.50 -2.02 11.85
CA LYS A 50 -20.16 -1.55 13.20
C LYS A 50 -18.69 -1.80 13.57
N LYS A 51 -18.01 -2.74 12.91
CA LYS A 51 -16.60 -3.09 13.15
C LYS A 51 -15.65 -2.56 12.07
N ALA A 52 -16.14 -1.73 11.14
CA ALA A 52 -15.36 -1.25 10.00
C ALA A 52 -14.01 -0.59 10.41
N MET A 53 -14.06 0.31 11.40
CA MET A 53 -12.86 1.00 11.90
C MET A 53 -11.86 0.05 12.56
N PHE A 54 -12.35 -0.99 13.24
CA PHE A 54 -11.48 -2.01 13.82
C PHE A 54 -10.79 -2.84 12.72
N TYR A 55 -11.50 -3.21 11.66
CA TYR A 55 -10.89 -3.90 10.53
C TYR A 55 -9.87 -3.03 9.81
N ALA A 56 -10.12 -1.73 9.67
CA ALA A 56 -9.19 -0.78 9.06
C ALA A 56 -7.90 -0.65 9.89
N PHE A 57 -8.04 -0.59 11.21
CA PHE A 57 -6.90 -0.57 12.12
C PHE A 57 -6.05 -1.85 11.98
N VAL A 58 -6.67 -3.03 12.04
CA VAL A 58 -5.95 -4.31 11.89
C VAL A 58 -5.25 -4.41 10.54
N ALA A 59 -5.94 -4.06 9.44
CA ALA A 59 -5.35 -4.07 8.10
C ALA A 59 -4.17 -3.09 7.99
N THR A 60 -4.29 -1.90 8.58
CA THR A 60 -3.21 -0.89 8.60
C THR A 60 -1.99 -1.40 9.35
N VAL A 61 -2.17 -1.90 10.58
CA VAL A 61 -1.06 -2.41 11.40
C VAL A 61 -0.35 -3.57 10.69
N ALA A 62 -1.12 -4.55 10.21
CA ALA A 62 -0.55 -5.70 9.51
C ALA A 62 0.15 -5.30 8.20
N SER A 63 -0.42 -4.35 7.45
CA SER A 63 0.19 -3.82 6.23
C SER A 63 1.49 -3.07 6.52
N VAL A 64 1.55 -2.26 7.57
CA VAL A 64 2.77 -1.54 7.97
C VAL A 64 3.86 -2.53 8.39
N LEU A 65 3.52 -3.55 9.17
CA LEU A 65 4.46 -4.61 9.55
C LEU A 65 4.98 -5.37 8.33
N GLY A 66 4.11 -5.69 7.37
CA GLY A 66 4.53 -6.31 6.10
C GLY A 66 5.41 -5.39 5.26
N GLY A 67 5.16 -4.07 5.33
CA GLY A 67 5.97 -3.05 4.66
C GLY A 67 7.36 -2.94 5.29
N ILE A 68 7.46 -3.00 6.61
CA ILE A 68 8.72 -3.06 7.34
C ILE A 68 9.51 -4.31 6.93
N ALA A 69 8.86 -5.47 6.84
CA ALA A 69 9.50 -6.69 6.35
C ALA A 69 10.00 -6.53 4.90
N GLY A 70 9.21 -5.91 4.02
CA GLY A 70 9.61 -5.59 2.64
C GLY A 70 10.76 -4.58 2.56
N TRP A 71 10.79 -3.58 3.46
CA TRP A 71 11.88 -2.61 3.58
C TRP A 71 13.17 -3.30 4.01
N PHE A 72 13.12 -4.18 5.02
CA PHE A 72 14.28 -4.97 5.44
C PHE A 72 14.76 -5.91 4.34
N LEU A 73 13.83 -6.58 3.64
CA LEU A 73 14.17 -7.38 2.47
C LEU A 73 14.89 -6.53 1.42
N GLY A 74 14.41 -5.32 1.12
CA GLY A 74 15.08 -4.41 0.19
C GLY A 74 16.45 -3.93 0.68
N HIS A 75 16.59 -3.63 1.97
CA HIS A 75 17.84 -3.19 2.58
C HIS A 75 18.92 -4.29 2.51
N TYR A 76 18.58 -5.52 2.92
CA TYR A 76 19.52 -6.64 2.91
C TYR A 76 19.73 -7.26 1.52
N ALA A 77 18.71 -7.27 0.67
CA ALA A 77 18.82 -7.75 -0.71
C ALA A 77 19.52 -6.73 -1.62
N PHE A 78 19.67 -5.46 -1.21
CA PHE A 78 20.37 -4.49 -2.03
C PHE A 78 21.82 -4.88 -2.24
N GLU A 79 22.55 -5.16 -1.16
CA GLU A 79 23.97 -5.57 -1.26
C GLU A 79 24.12 -6.94 -1.95
N SER A 80 23.22 -7.89 -1.67
CA SER A 80 23.36 -9.27 -2.15
C SER A 80 22.82 -9.50 -3.56
N ILE A 81 21.85 -8.70 -4.03
CA ILE A 81 21.12 -8.94 -5.29
C ILE A 81 21.11 -7.70 -6.18
N ALA A 82 20.75 -6.53 -5.66
CA ALA A 82 20.60 -5.34 -6.49
C ALA A 82 21.96 -4.77 -6.95
N ARG A 83 22.96 -4.69 -6.06
CA ARG A 83 24.33 -4.27 -6.37
C ARG A 83 24.94 -5.11 -7.50
N PRO A 84 25.00 -6.45 -7.44
CA PRO A 84 25.61 -7.24 -8.53
C PRO A 84 24.84 -7.12 -9.85
N ILE A 85 23.50 -6.95 -9.82
CA ILE A 85 22.72 -6.68 -11.03
C ILE A 85 23.05 -5.30 -11.60
N LEU A 86 23.12 -4.26 -10.77
CA LEU A 86 23.44 -2.90 -11.20
C LEU A 86 24.88 -2.78 -11.70
N GLU A 87 25.82 -3.50 -11.09
CA GLU A 87 27.20 -3.65 -11.57
C GLU A 87 27.24 -4.38 -12.91
N PHE A 88 26.49 -5.48 -13.06
CA PHE A 88 26.39 -6.22 -14.33
C PHE A 88 25.89 -5.34 -15.49
N TYR A 89 24.92 -4.45 -15.23
CA TYR A 89 24.43 -3.49 -16.21
C TYR A 89 25.27 -2.22 -16.33
N GLY A 90 26.36 -2.07 -15.56
CA GLY A 90 27.22 -0.88 -15.55
C GLY A 90 26.50 0.41 -15.10
N LYS A 91 25.41 0.28 -14.35
CA LYS A 91 24.58 1.41 -13.88
C LYS A 91 24.73 1.70 -12.39
N LEU A 92 25.62 1.00 -11.70
CA LEU A 92 25.85 1.19 -10.26
C LEU A 92 26.22 2.64 -9.94
N ASP A 93 27.20 3.21 -10.63
CA ASP A 93 27.67 4.59 -10.38
C ASP A 93 26.56 5.62 -10.64
N SER A 94 25.78 5.44 -11.70
CA SER A 94 24.63 6.30 -11.99
C SER A 94 23.54 6.21 -10.92
N PHE A 95 23.33 5.01 -10.35
CA PHE A 95 22.40 4.80 -9.26
C PHE A 95 22.89 5.42 -7.95
N GLU A 96 24.18 5.31 -7.64
CA GLU A 96 24.78 5.95 -6.45
C GLU A 96 24.78 7.47 -6.57
N HIS A 97 25.08 8.02 -7.76
CA HIS A 97 24.94 9.44 -8.03
C HIS A 97 23.50 9.92 -7.86
N LEU A 98 22.52 9.17 -8.37
CA LEU A 98 21.11 9.50 -8.19
C LEU A 98 20.70 9.41 -6.72
N LYS A 99 21.10 8.37 -5.99
CA LYS A 99 20.85 8.22 -4.55
C LYS A 99 21.37 9.41 -3.75
N ASN A 100 22.52 9.95 -4.13
CA ASN A 100 23.12 11.13 -3.49
C ASN A 100 22.51 12.46 -3.97
N SER A 101 21.83 12.48 -5.12
CA SER A 101 21.25 13.68 -5.73
C SER A 101 19.74 13.82 -5.51
N VAL A 102 19.05 12.75 -5.09
CA VAL A 102 17.61 12.78 -4.83
C VAL A 102 17.38 13.41 -3.46
N ASP A 103 16.72 14.57 -3.48
CA ASP A 103 16.41 15.31 -2.28
C ASP A 103 15.36 14.57 -1.43
N TYR A 104 15.40 14.82 -0.12
CA TYR A 104 14.54 14.17 0.87
C TYR A 104 13.04 14.32 0.55
N GLU A 105 12.67 15.48 0.00
CA GLU A 105 11.29 15.79 -0.39
C GLU A 105 10.79 14.90 -1.53
N THR A 106 11.64 14.59 -2.52
CA THR A 106 11.30 13.72 -3.65
C THR A 106 11.09 12.28 -3.20
N ILE A 107 11.90 11.82 -2.24
CA ILE A 107 11.76 10.51 -1.59
C ILE A 107 10.41 10.37 -0.87
N VAL A 108 10.05 11.38 -0.07
CA VAL A 108 8.78 11.39 0.67
C VAL A 108 7.59 11.39 -0.29
N LEU A 109 7.66 12.17 -1.38
CA LEU A 109 6.62 12.18 -2.40
C LEU A 109 6.44 10.81 -3.06
N LEU A 110 7.52 10.14 -3.45
CA LEU A 110 7.47 8.80 -4.06
C LEU A 110 6.86 7.77 -3.09
N LEU A 111 7.19 7.85 -1.80
CA LEU A 111 6.59 7.00 -0.77
C LEU A 111 5.09 7.28 -0.58
N VAL A 112 4.69 8.55 -0.55
CA VAL A 112 3.29 8.96 -0.32
C VAL A 112 2.42 8.59 -1.53
N THR A 113 2.88 8.91 -2.73
CA THR A 113 2.15 8.64 -3.98
C THR A 113 2.05 7.14 -4.24
N SER A 114 3.11 6.38 -3.94
CA SER A 114 3.06 4.91 -4.01
C SER A 114 2.10 4.32 -2.96
N GLY A 115 2.09 4.79 -1.72
CA GLY A 115 1.14 4.32 -0.71
C GLY A 115 -0.33 4.60 -1.04
N LEU A 116 -0.61 5.71 -1.72
CA LEU A 116 -1.97 6.12 -2.11
C LEU A 116 -2.50 5.42 -3.36
N ALA A 117 -1.69 5.25 -4.41
CA ALA A 117 -2.19 4.89 -5.74
C ALA A 117 -2.56 3.40 -5.92
N HIS A 118 -2.07 2.49 -5.06
CA HIS A 118 -2.15 1.03 -5.24
C HIS A 118 -1.89 0.50 -6.68
N LEU A 119 -1.07 1.20 -7.47
CA LEU A 119 -0.59 0.76 -8.78
C LEU A 119 0.40 -0.43 -8.67
N PRO A 120 0.44 -1.33 -9.67
CA PRO A 120 1.33 -2.50 -9.69
C PRO A 120 2.84 -2.24 -9.39
N PRO A 121 3.45 -1.05 -9.63
CA PRO A 121 4.86 -0.78 -9.31
C PRO A 121 5.19 -0.48 -7.82
N ILE A 122 4.22 -0.45 -6.89
CA ILE A 122 4.44 0.07 -5.52
C ILE A 122 5.40 -0.75 -4.66
N LYS A 123 5.49 -2.05 -4.90
CA LYS A 123 6.36 -2.94 -4.09
C LYS A 123 7.82 -2.81 -4.51
N VAL A 124 8.04 -2.43 -5.77
CA VAL A 124 9.36 -2.01 -6.25
C VAL A 124 9.78 -0.76 -5.47
N VAL A 125 8.88 0.21 -5.23
CA VAL A 125 9.20 1.38 -4.40
C VAL A 125 9.55 0.99 -2.97
N THR A 126 8.83 0.05 -2.34
CA THR A 126 9.13 -0.39 -0.96
C THR A 126 10.50 -1.07 -0.85
N ILE A 127 10.82 -1.95 -1.79
CA ILE A 127 12.13 -2.63 -1.87
C ILE A 127 13.22 -1.62 -2.22
N LEU A 128 12.98 -0.74 -3.20
CA LEU A 128 13.87 0.36 -3.59
C LEU A 128 14.10 1.33 -2.43
N SER A 129 13.12 1.49 -1.53
CA SER A 129 13.24 2.36 -0.37
C SER A 129 14.21 1.81 0.66
N GLY A 130 14.18 0.49 0.89
CA GLY A 130 15.17 -0.21 1.69
C GLY A 130 16.56 -0.17 1.05
N ALA A 131 16.62 -0.40 -0.27
CA ALA A 131 17.85 -0.32 -1.07
C ALA A 131 18.49 1.08 -1.10
N ALA A 132 17.66 2.13 -1.19
CA ALA A 132 18.09 3.52 -1.10
C ALA A 132 18.42 3.96 0.34
N ASN A 133 18.23 3.07 1.33
CA ASN A 133 18.52 3.33 2.75
C ASN A 133 17.73 4.53 3.32
N ILE A 134 16.48 4.68 2.87
CA ILE A 134 15.57 5.71 3.40
C ILE A 134 15.28 5.38 4.86
N SER A 135 15.27 6.39 5.74
CA SER A 135 15.07 6.16 7.17
C SER A 135 13.77 5.38 7.43
N LEU A 136 13.91 4.29 8.19
CA LEU A 136 12.80 3.39 8.50
C LEU A 136 11.64 4.14 9.17
N GLY A 137 11.94 5.15 9.99
CA GLY A 137 10.94 6.00 10.63
C GLY A 137 10.06 6.76 9.63
N LEU A 138 10.64 7.30 8.56
CA LEU A 138 9.87 7.99 7.51
C LEU A 138 9.05 7.04 6.68
N PHE A 139 9.62 5.88 6.36
CA PHE A 139 8.88 4.84 5.66
C PHE A 139 7.65 4.43 6.48
N ILE A 140 7.80 4.16 7.78
CA ILE A 140 6.70 3.80 8.66
C ILE A 140 5.67 4.93 8.74
N LEU A 141 6.10 6.17 8.96
CA LEU A 141 5.19 7.31 9.06
C LEU A 141 4.39 7.50 7.77
N SER A 142 5.07 7.49 6.63
CA SER A 142 4.44 7.61 5.32
C SER A 142 3.49 6.44 5.03
N ALA A 143 3.89 5.20 5.35
CA ALA A 143 3.06 4.02 5.17
C ALA A 143 1.81 4.05 6.08
N VAL A 144 1.95 4.48 7.34
CA VAL A 144 0.82 4.62 8.27
C VAL A 144 -0.16 5.67 7.74
N VAL A 145 0.33 6.85 7.33
CA VAL A 145 -0.53 7.93 6.85
C VAL A 145 -1.25 7.52 5.57
N THR A 146 -0.53 7.01 4.58
CA THR A 146 -1.12 6.71 3.26
C THR A 146 -2.01 5.48 3.26
N ARG A 147 -1.52 4.36 3.80
CA ARG A 147 -2.27 3.10 3.83
C ARG A 147 -3.37 3.15 4.87
N GLY A 148 -3.11 3.78 6.02
CA GLY A 148 -4.13 4.08 7.02
C GLY A 148 -5.24 4.94 6.43
N ALA A 149 -4.91 6.08 5.81
CA ALA A 149 -5.92 6.94 5.17
C ALA A 149 -6.81 6.14 4.23
N ARG A 150 -6.23 5.28 3.37
CA ARG A 150 -7.00 4.46 2.44
C ARG A 150 -7.97 3.50 3.16
N PHE A 151 -7.48 2.68 4.10
CA PHE A 151 -8.34 1.72 4.81
C PHE A 151 -9.40 2.40 5.67
N PHE A 152 -9.07 3.51 6.32
CA PHE A 152 -10.01 4.26 7.17
C PHE A 152 -11.05 5.03 6.35
N ILE A 153 -10.67 5.65 5.23
CA ILE A 153 -11.63 6.27 4.30
C ILE A 153 -12.59 5.22 3.76
N LEU A 154 -12.07 4.06 3.35
CA LEU A 154 -12.88 2.94 2.87
C LEU A 154 -13.84 2.42 3.95
N ALA A 155 -13.34 2.17 5.17
CA ALA A 155 -14.16 1.76 6.30
C ALA A 155 -15.27 2.78 6.59
N GLY A 156 -14.96 4.07 6.63
CA GLY A 156 -15.93 5.13 6.92
C GLY A 156 -17.02 5.24 5.85
N LEU A 157 -16.64 5.18 4.57
CA LEU A 157 -17.59 5.22 3.45
C LEU A 157 -18.52 4.00 3.47
N LEU A 158 -17.98 2.79 3.63
CA LEU A 158 -18.78 1.58 3.68
C LEU A 158 -19.62 1.49 4.96
N GLN A 159 -19.12 1.98 6.09
CA GLN A 159 -19.87 2.02 7.35
C GLN A 159 -21.08 2.96 7.25
N ARG A 160 -20.94 4.10 6.55
CA ARG A 160 -22.01 5.10 6.43
C ARG A 160 -23.02 4.78 5.33
N TYR A 161 -22.58 4.21 4.21
CA TYR A 161 -23.42 4.03 3.02
C TYR A 161 -23.69 2.56 2.62
N GLY A 162 -23.01 1.59 3.25
CA GLY A 162 -23.27 0.17 3.07
C GLY A 162 -23.14 -0.34 1.63
N ASP A 163 -24.02 -1.26 1.24
CA ASP A 163 -24.02 -1.92 -0.08
C ASP A 163 -24.30 -0.97 -1.25
N SER A 164 -24.97 0.17 -1.02
CA SER A 164 -25.33 1.15 -2.07
C SER A 164 -24.08 1.72 -2.77
N VAL A 165 -22.96 1.84 -2.04
CA VAL A 165 -21.73 2.44 -2.54
C VAL A 165 -20.69 1.37 -2.94
N ARG A 166 -20.99 0.09 -2.72
CA ARG A 166 -20.10 -1.02 -3.06
C ARG A 166 -19.67 -1.00 -4.53
N HIS A 167 -20.64 -0.87 -5.44
CA HIS A 167 -20.35 -0.86 -6.88
C HIS A 167 -19.61 0.41 -7.33
N PHE A 168 -19.82 1.53 -6.64
CA PHE A 168 -19.06 2.76 -6.87
C PHE A 168 -17.61 2.59 -6.40
N ILE A 169 -17.40 1.98 -5.22
CA ILE A 169 -16.07 1.74 -4.64
C ILE A 169 -15.28 0.72 -5.48
N GLU A 170 -15.86 -0.43 -5.80
CA GLU A 170 -15.18 -1.48 -6.58
C GLU A 170 -14.73 -0.96 -7.96
N LYS A 171 -15.51 -0.06 -8.59
CA LYS A 171 -15.25 0.41 -9.96
C LYS A 171 -14.47 1.72 -10.05
N ARG A 172 -14.63 2.64 -9.08
CA ARG A 172 -14.07 4.01 -9.16
C ARG A 172 -13.00 4.30 -8.13
N LEU A 173 -12.89 3.54 -7.04
CA LEU A 173 -11.93 3.87 -6.00
C LEU A 173 -10.48 3.80 -6.49
N GLY A 174 -10.13 2.76 -7.28
CA GLY A 174 -8.81 2.67 -7.89
C GLY A 174 -8.48 3.85 -8.82
N VAL A 175 -9.49 4.36 -9.54
CA VAL A 175 -9.34 5.54 -10.40
C VAL A 175 -9.19 6.81 -9.56
N ILE A 176 -9.94 6.95 -8.48
CA ILE A 176 -9.89 8.11 -7.58
C ILE A 176 -8.53 8.16 -6.86
N THR A 177 -8.02 7.03 -6.37
CA THR A 177 -6.72 6.96 -5.72
C THR A 177 -5.59 7.23 -6.71
N ALA A 178 -5.70 6.72 -7.94
CA ALA A 178 -4.74 7.02 -9.00
C ALA A 178 -4.77 8.51 -9.40
N ALA A 179 -5.95 9.11 -9.51
CA ALA A 179 -6.11 10.53 -9.82
C ALA A 179 -5.57 11.43 -8.70
N ALA A 180 -5.82 11.07 -7.43
CA ALA A 180 -5.28 11.79 -6.28
C ALA A 180 -3.74 11.72 -6.23
N ALA A 181 -3.17 10.54 -6.51
CA ALA A 181 -1.72 10.38 -6.63
C ALA A 181 -1.15 11.20 -7.79
N ALA A 182 -1.79 11.17 -8.97
CA ALA A 182 -1.38 11.98 -10.12
C ALA A 182 -1.44 13.48 -9.84
N ALA A 183 -2.47 13.95 -9.13
CA ALA A 183 -2.59 15.35 -8.71
C ALA A 183 -1.47 15.76 -7.74
N LEU A 184 -1.13 14.91 -6.76
CA LEU A 184 -0.01 15.14 -5.84
C LEU A 184 1.34 15.24 -6.58
N ILE A 185 1.57 14.35 -7.57
CA ILE A 185 2.77 14.40 -8.42
C ILE A 185 2.79 15.71 -9.23
N ALA A 186 1.66 16.11 -9.81
CA ALA A 186 1.58 17.34 -10.60
C ALA A 186 1.84 18.59 -9.74
N VAL A 187 1.28 18.66 -8.53
CA VAL A 187 1.52 19.76 -7.59
C VAL A 187 2.99 19.86 -7.21
N TYR A 188 3.64 18.72 -6.92
CA TYR A 188 5.07 18.71 -6.61
C TYR A 188 5.92 19.10 -7.81
N ALA A 189 5.59 18.62 -9.01
CA ALA A 189 6.30 19.00 -10.23
C ALA A 189 6.23 20.52 -10.45
N VAL A 190 5.05 21.14 -10.26
CA VAL A 190 4.90 22.59 -10.34
C VAL A 190 5.73 23.30 -9.26
N TYR A 191 5.73 22.81 -8.03
CA TYR A 191 6.55 23.38 -6.95
C TYR A 191 8.05 23.37 -7.30
N VAL A 192 8.55 22.25 -7.83
CA VAL A 192 9.95 22.14 -8.28
C VAL A 192 10.26 23.05 -9.46
N PHE A 193 9.32 23.22 -10.41
CA PHE A 193 9.51 24.12 -11.55
C PHE A 193 9.48 25.61 -11.20
N VAL A 194 8.85 25.98 -10.08
CA VAL A 194 8.70 27.38 -9.63
C VAL A 194 9.85 27.80 -8.70
N ARG A 195 10.59 26.84 -8.12
CA ARG A 195 11.72 27.07 -7.22
C ARG A 195 13.04 27.10 -7.98
#